data_AF-A0A2X3CFH0-F1
#
_entry.id   AF-A0A2X3CFH0-F1
#
_cell.length_a   1.000
_cell.length_b   1.000
_cell.length_c   1.000
_cell.angle_alpha   90.00
_cell.angle_beta   90.00
_cell.angle_gamma   90.00
#
_symmetry.space_group_name_H-M   'P 1'
#
loop_
_entity.id
_entity.type
_entity.pdbx_description
1 polymer ?
#
loop_
_entity_poly.entity_id
_entity_poly.type
_entity_poly.pdbx_seq_one_letter_code
_entity_poly.pdbx_strand_id
1 'polypeptide(L)'
;MARDEAVEAVSNAIRRSRAGLSDPNRPIGSFLFLGPTGVGKTELCKTLANFMFDSDDAMVRIDMSEFMEKHSVSRLVGAPPGYVAMKRAVT
;
A
#
# COMPACT_ATOMS: atom_id res chain seq x y z
N MET A 1 19.78 -10.16 5.74
CA MET A 1 20.13 -8.97 6.54
C MET A 1 19.08 -7.88 6.38
N ALA A 2 19.05 -7.04 5.33
CA ALA A 2 18.02 -5.97 5.21
C ALA A 2 16.56 -6.48 5.04
N ARG A 3 16.36 -7.66 4.42
CA ARG A 3 15.02 -8.26 4.24
C ARG A 3 14.42 -8.77 5.56
N ASP A 4 15.25 -9.20 6.49
CA ASP A 4 14.80 -9.81 7.74
C ASP A 4 14.24 -8.73 8.68
N GLU A 5 14.90 -7.56 8.73
CA GLU A 5 14.41 -6.38 9.45
C GLU A 5 13.07 -5.87 8.89
N ALA A 6 12.91 -5.85 7.56
CA ALA A 6 11.65 -5.47 6.93
C ALA A 6 10.50 -6.42 7.32
N VAL A 7 10.76 -7.73 7.31
CA VAL A 7 9.78 -8.75 7.72
C VAL A 7 9.44 -8.62 9.21
N GLU A 8 10.44 -8.37 10.06
CA GLU A 8 10.23 -8.18 11.49
C GLU A 8 9.36 -6.94 11.79
N ALA A 9 9.65 -5.81 11.13
CA ALA A 9 8.89 -4.58 11.28
C ALA A 9 7.40 -4.75 10.89
N VAL A 10 7.15 -5.42 9.75
CA VAL A 10 5.79 -5.74 9.29
C VAL A 10 5.09 -6.68 10.26
N SER A 11 5.77 -7.75 10.70
CA SER A 11 5.23 -8.74 11.64
C SER A 11 4.82 -8.10 12.97
N ASN A 12 5.66 -7.20 13.51
CA ASN A 12 5.38 -6.51 14.77
C ASN A 12 4.16 -5.58 14.66
N ALA A 13 3.99 -4.87 13.54
CA ALA A 13 2.82 -4.03 13.32
C ALA A 13 1.51 -4.85 13.30
N ILE A 14 1.51 -5.97 12.58
CA ILE A 14 0.34 -6.87 12.48
C ILE A 14 -0.01 -7.46 13.85
N ARG A 15 0.99 -7.92 14.61
CA ARG A 15 0.79 -8.48 15.96
C ARG A 15 0.17 -7.45 16.90
N ARG A 16 0.66 -6.20 16.91
CA ARG A 16 0.07 -5.13 17.72
C ARG A 16 -1.38 -4.85 17.34
N SER A 17 -1.68 -4.80 16.04
CA SER A 17 -3.04 -4.58 15.57
C SER A 17 -3.99 -5.72 15.95
N ARG A 18 -3.59 -6.98 15.76
CA ARG A 18 -4.39 -8.15 16.15
C ARG A 18 -4.59 -8.27 17.66
N ALA A 19 -3.65 -7.78 18.47
CA ALA A 19 -3.76 -7.73 19.92
C ALA A 19 -4.60 -6.54 20.45
N GLY A 20 -5.11 -5.68 19.57
CA GLY A 20 -5.88 -4.49 19.97
C GLY A 20 -5.02 -3.39 20.62
N LEU A 21 -3.70 -3.43 20.43
CA LEU A 21 -2.75 -2.47 21.02
C LEU A 21 -2.45 -1.28 20.09
N SER A 22 -3.07 -1.23 18.91
CA SER A 22 -2.94 -0.13 17.95
C SER A 22 -4.05 0.91 18.12
N ASP A 23 -3.71 2.18 17.91
CA ASP A 23 -4.69 3.27 17.83
C ASP A 23 -5.69 3.01 16.68
N PRO A 24 -7.01 2.95 16.95
CA PRO A 24 -8.02 2.67 15.93
C PRO A 24 -8.13 3.77 14.86
N ASN A 25 -7.60 4.98 15.12
CA ASN A 25 -7.62 6.09 14.17
C ASN A 25 -6.38 6.12 13.26
N ARG A 26 -5.49 5.13 13.37
CA ARG A 26 -4.26 5.05 12.56
C ARG A 26 -4.21 3.78 11.72
N PRO A 27 -3.53 3.80 10.58
CA PRO A 27 -3.24 2.59 9.82
C PRO A 27 -2.47 1.56 10.67
N ILE A 28 -2.70 0.27 10.41
CA ILE A 28 -1.99 -0.86 11.05
C ILE A 28 -0.47 -0.67 10.99
N GLY A 29 0.02 -0.21 9.84
CA GLY A 29 1.41 0.18 9.63
C GLY A 29 1.55 0.99 8.34
N SER A 30 2.55 1.86 8.30
CA SER A 30 2.97 2.60 7.11
C SER A 30 4.44 2.29 6.86
N PHE A 31 4.75 1.67 5.72
CA PHE A 31 6.08 1.17 5.42
C PHE A 31 6.61 1.79 4.12
N LEU A 32 7.91 2.05 4.08
CA LEU A 32 8.62 2.48 2.88
C LEU A 32 9.79 1.52 2.62
N PHE A 33 9.70 0.75 1.53
CA PHE A 33 10.74 -0.21 1.16
C PHE A 33 11.70 0.39 0.13
N LEU A 34 12.95 0.63 0.53
CA LEU A 34 14.03 1.16 -0.32
C LEU A 34 15.02 0.06 -0.70
N GLY A 35 15.75 0.24 -1.81
CA GLY A 35 16.67 -0.76 -2.35
C GLY A 35 16.55 -1.01 -3.87
N PRO A 36 17.45 -1.81 -4.46
CA PRO A 36 17.50 -2.10 -5.90
C PRO A 36 16.25 -2.79 -6.45
N THR A 37 16.09 -2.82 -7.77
CA THR A 37 15.07 -3.63 -8.44
C THR A 37 15.34 -5.12 -8.25
N GLY A 38 14.29 -5.95 -8.28
CA GLY A 38 14.42 -7.42 -8.18
C GLY A 38 14.62 -7.98 -6.76
N VAL A 39 14.74 -7.14 -5.73
CA VAL A 39 14.96 -7.61 -4.34
C VAL A 39 13.71 -8.11 -3.59
N GLY A 40 12.54 -8.08 -4.26
CA GLY A 40 11.30 -8.66 -3.73
C GLY A 40 10.37 -7.69 -2.96
N LYS A 41 10.54 -6.37 -3.08
CA LYS A 41 9.67 -5.39 -2.40
C LYS A 41 8.19 -5.54 -2.77
N THR A 42 7.90 -5.65 -4.07
CA THR A 42 6.53 -5.82 -4.59
C THR A 42 5.98 -7.20 -4.20
N GLU A 43 6.83 -8.22 -4.21
CA GLU A 43 6.44 -9.58 -3.86
C GLU A 43 6.04 -9.68 -2.38
N LEU A 44 6.77 -9.01 -1.49
CA LEU A 44 6.42 -8.91 -0.07
C LEU A 44 5.00 -8.36 0.14
N CYS A 45 4.59 -7.33 -0.63
CA CYS A 45 3.25 -6.78 -0.53
C CYS A 45 2.17 -7.78 -0.97
N LYS A 46 2.40 -8.52 -2.06
CA LYS A 46 1.46 -9.55 -2.54
C LYS A 46 1.32 -10.69 -1.55
N THR A 47 2.44 -11.26 -1.09
CA THR A 47 2.44 -12.31 -0.07
C THR A 47 1.74 -11.84 1.20
N LEU A 48 1.89 -10.57 1.57
CA LEU A 48 1.21 -10.00 2.73
C LEU A 48 -0.32 -9.91 2.53
N ALA A 49 -0.79 -9.48 1.36
CA ALA A 49 -2.21 -9.44 1.05
C ALA A 49 -2.84 -10.84 1.12
N ASN A 50 -2.17 -11.82 0.50
CA ASN A 50 -2.58 -13.21 0.52
C ASN A 50 -2.58 -13.78 1.95
N PHE A 51 -1.57 -13.49 2.76
CA PHE A 51 -1.52 -13.91 4.17
C PHE A 51 -2.61 -13.28 5.04
N MET A 52 -2.96 -12.01 4.80
CA MET A 52 -3.91 -11.29 5.62
C MET A 52 -5.37 -11.55 5.24
N PHE A 53 -5.65 -11.80 3.95
CA PHE A 53 -7.00 -11.82 3.39
C PHE A 53 -7.31 -13.04 2.52
N ASP A 54 -6.37 -13.99 2.41
CA ASP A 54 -6.49 -15.21 1.58
C ASP A 54 -6.78 -14.89 0.09
N SER A 55 -6.30 -13.73 -0.37
CA SER A 55 -6.50 -13.25 -1.73
C SER A 55 -5.44 -12.23 -2.12
N ASP A 56 -4.86 -12.40 -3.31
CA ASP A 56 -4.00 -11.39 -3.94
C ASP A 56 -4.79 -10.16 -4.43
N ASP A 57 -6.10 -10.30 -4.65
CA ASP A 57 -7.00 -9.21 -5.08
C ASP A 57 -7.36 -8.26 -3.92
N ALA A 58 -7.06 -8.64 -2.68
CA ALA A 58 -7.20 -7.79 -1.50
C ALA A 58 -6.10 -6.72 -1.38
N MET A 59 -5.43 -6.40 -2.48
CA MET A 59 -4.41 -5.36 -2.58
C MET A 59 -4.85 -4.27 -3.57
N VAL A 60 -5.14 -3.08 -3.05
CA VAL A 60 -5.27 -1.89 -3.91
C VAL A 60 -3.88 -1.45 -4.35
N ARG A 61 -3.56 -1.63 -5.63
CA ARG A 61 -2.28 -1.22 -6.22
C ARG A 61 -2.44 0.08 -7.00
N ILE A 62 -1.57 1.03 -6.71
CA ILE A 62 -1.51 2.31 -7.44
C ILE A 62 -0.18 2.37 -8.18
N ASP A 63 -0.23 2.50 -9.51
CA ASP A 63 0.96 2.69 -10.33
C ASP A 63 1.39 4.16 -10.28
N MET A 64 2.44 4.45 -9.52
CA MET A 64 2.98 5.80 -9.36
C MET A 64 3.53 6.40 -10.66
N SER A 65 3.87 5.58 -11.66
CA SER A 65 4.34 6.11 -12.94
C SER A 65 3.26 6.88 -13.69
N GLU A 66 1.97 6.60 -13.43
CA GLU A 66 0.84 7.34 -13.99
C GLU A 66 0.68 8.74 -13.37
N PHE A 67 1.36 9.02 -12.25
CA PHE A 67 1.23 10.24 -11.45
C PHE A 67 2.42 11.21 -11.58
N MET A 68 3.28 11.02 -12.58
CA MET A 68 4.47 11.88 -12.79
C MET A 68 4.12 13.31 -13.23
N GLU A 69 2.97 13.51 -13.88
CA GLU A 69 2.54 14.83 -14.35
C GLU A 69 1.69 15.57 -13.30
N LYS A 70 1.86 16.89 -13.17
CA LYS A 70 1.13 17.70 -12.17
C LYS A 70 -0.41 17.57 -12.25
N HIS A 71 -0.95 17.32 -13.45
CA HIS A 71 -2.40 17.22 -13.64
C HIS A 71 -2.96 15.82 -13.40
N SER A 72 -2.14 14.76 -13.40
CA SER A 72 -2.62 13.39 -13.20
C SER A 72 -2.96 13.07 -11.75
N VAL A 73 -2.54 13.91 -10.78
CA VAL A 73 -2.95 13.84 -9.36
C VAL A 73 -4.48 13.88 -9.19
N SER A 74 -5.19 14.59 -10.07
CA SER A 74 -6.66 14.65 -10.07
C SER A 74 -7.34 13.28 -10.23
N ARG A 75 -6.64 12.27 -10.78
CA ARG A 75 -7.14 10.89 -10.89
C ARG A 75 -7.15 10.15 -9.56
N LEU A 76 -6.25 10.51 -8.62
CA LEU A 76 -6.15 9.89 -7.30
C LEU A 76 -7.06 10.58 -6.26
N VAL A 77 -7.14 11.91 -6.30
CA VAL A 77 -7.86 12.72 -5.30
C VAL A 77 -9.27 13.09 -5.75
N GLY A 78 -9.58 12.90 -7.04
CA GLY A 78 -10.81 13.35 -7.68
C GLY A 78 -10.66 14.74 -8.32
N ALA A 79 -11.56 15.06 -9.25
CA ALA A 79 -11.61 16.39 -9.84
C ALA A 79 -12.17 17.41 -8.83
N PRO A 80 -11.73 18.69 -8.89
CA PRO A 80 -12.33 19.75 -8.10
C PRO A 80 -13.84 19.85 -8.33
N PRO A 81 -14.63 20.33 -7.34
CA PRO A 81 -16.08 20.49 -7.49
C PRO A 81 -16.40 21.33 -8.74
N GLY A 82 -17.15 20.74 -9.69
CA GLY A 82 -17.52 21.38 -10.97
C GLY A 82 -16.83 20.85 -12.23
N TYR A 83 -15.83 19.96 -12.12
CA TYR A 83 -15.21 19.27 -13.26
C TYR A 83 -15.66 17.81 -13.35
N VAL A 84 -15.93 17.32 -14.58
CA VAL A 84 -16.30 15.93 -14.83
C VAL A 84 -15.10 15.02 -14.55
N ALA A 85 -15.10 14.33 -13.41
CA ALA A 85 -14.14 13.27 -13.13
C ALA A 85 -14.51 12.02 -13.94
N MET A 86 -13.58 11.51 -14.76
CA MET A 86 -13.69 10.17 -15.33
C MET A 86 -13.81 9.16 -14.19
N LYS A 87 -14.87 8.35 -14.19
CA LYS A 87 -15.11 7.36 -13.13
C LYS A 87 -14.01 6.29 -13.13
N ARG A 88 -13.34 6.19 -11.97
CA ARG A 88 -12.70 5.00 -11.37
C ARG A 88 -11.45 4.45 -12.10
N ALA A 89 -10.28 4.68 -11.49
CA ALA A 89 -9.09 3.86 -11.67
C ALA A 89 -8.75 3.19 -10.32
N VAL A 90 -9.56 2.22 -9.93
CA VAL A 90 -9.19 1.24 -8.90
C VAL A 90 -9.71 -0.09 -9.43
N THR A 91 -8.83 -0.82 -10.08
CA THR A 91 -8.98 -2.24 -10.42
C THR A 91 -8.13 -3.02 -9.45
#